data_AF-A0A090TXK3-F1
#
_entry.id   AF-A0A090TXK3-F1
#
_cell.length_a   1.000
_cell.length_b   1.000
_cell.length_c   1.000
_cell.angle_alpha   90.00
_cell.angle_beta   90.00
_cell.angle_gamma   90.00
#
_symmetry.space_group_name_H-M   'P 1'
#
loop_
_entity.id
_entity.type
_entity.pdbx_description
1 polymer ?
#
loop_
_entity_poly.entity_id
_entity_poly.type
_entity_poly.pdbx_seq_one_letter_code
_entity_poly.pdbx_strand_id
1 'polypeptide(L)' 'MLILGLAFDEPNDGLVGQCSTHLGKVIGDDYKMNHLDEINGLLGIHHLFETDPKTLYRQHANRLQLQGL' A
#
# COMPACT_ATOMS: atom_id res chain seq x y z
N MET A 1 0.37 10.76 -7.06
CA MET A 1 0.62 11.84 -6.07
C MET A 1 1.96 12.54 -6.31
N LEU A 2 2.20 12.95 -7.54
CA LEU A 2 3.54 13.25 -8.06
C LEU A 2 4.23 14.46 -7.43
N ILE A 3 3.48 15.52 -7.11
CA ILE A 3 4.08 16.75 -6.56
C ILE A 3 4.26 16.65 -5.04
N LEU A 4 3.32 16.02 -4.33
CA LEU A 4 3.38 15.90 -2.87
C LEU A 4 4.49 14.96 -2.41
N GLY A 5 4.80 13.92 -3.19
CA GLY A 5 5.92 13.01 -2.90
C GLY A 5 7.30 13.67 -2.86
N LEU A 6 7.48 14.85 -3.47
CA LEU A 6 8.73 15.62 -3.45
C LEU A 6 9.00 16.29 -2.09
N ALA A 7 8.00 16.35 -1.20
CA ALA A 7 8.16 16.90 0.14
C ALA A 7 8.77 15.91 1.13
N PHE A 8 9.04 14.67 0.70
CA PHE A 8 9.62 13.61 1.51
C PHE A 8 11.07 13.36 1.10
N ASP A 9 11.95 13.23 2.09
CA ASP A 9 13.36 12.85 1.90
C ASP A 9 13.58 11.32 2.00
N GLU A 10 12.49 10.53 1.96
CA GLU A 10 12.46 9.07 2.12
C GLU A 10 11.43 8.43 1.17
N PRO A 11 11.48 7.11 0.93
CA PRO A 11 10.42 6.39 0.20
C PRO A 11 9.05 6.68 0.81
N ASN A 12 8.05 6.95 -0.04
CA ASN A 12 6.72 7.36 0.38
C ASN A 12 5.70 7.04 -0.72
N ASP A 13 4.42 7.02 -0.34
CA ASP A 13 3.30 6.79 -1.25
C ASP A 13 2.77 8.10 -1.90
N GLY A 14 3.42 9.23 -1.61
CA GLY A 14 3.03 10.58 -2.01
C GLY A 14 2.23 11.39 -0.96
N LEU A 15 1.83 10.76 0.15
CA LEU A 15 1.22 11.42 1.33
C LEU A 15 1.79 10.94 2.67
N VAL A 16 2.34 9.74 2.74
CA VAL A 16 2.85 9.10 3.95
C VAL A 16 4.22 8.50 3.65
N GLY A 17 5.21 8.83 4.50
CA GLY A 17 6.55 8.23 4.44
C GLY A 17 6.52 6.77 4.90
N GLN A 18 7.35 5.92 4.28
CA GLN A 18 7.39 4.47 4.51
C GLN A 18 7.54 4.14 6.00
N CYS A 19 8.47 4.81 6.69
CA CYS A 19 8.70 4.63 8.13
C CYS A 19 7.45 4.95 8.97
N SER A 20 6.68 5.96 8.56
CA SER A 20 5.46 6.39 9.25
C SER A 20 4.28 5.41 9.10
N THR A 21 4.34 4.47 8.15
CA THR A 21 3.28 3.46 7.94
C THR A 21 3.34 2.30 8.94
N HIS A 22 4.46 2.15 9.67
CA HIS A 22 4.73 0.98 10.50
C HIS A 22 3.86 0.97 11.75
N LEU A 23 2.91 0.03 11.80
CA LEU A 23 2.08 -0.24 12.97
C LEU A 23 1.98 -1.74 13.22
N GLY A 24 2.35 -2.18 14.42
CA GLY A 24 2.26 -3.60 14.81
C GLY A 24 3.12 -4.51 13.94
N LYS A 25 2.53 -5.57 13.38
CA LYS A 25 3.24 -6.49 12.47
C LYS A 25 3.12 -5.99 11.03
N VAL A 26 4.19 -5.37 10.53
CA VAL A 26 4.31 -4.99 9.12
C VAL A 26 4.33 -6.24 8.24
N ILE A 27 3.43 -6.30 7.25
CA ILE A 27 3.29 -7.45 6.33
C ILE A 27 4.10 -7.24 5.05
N GLY A 28 4.18 -6.00 4.58
CA GLY A 28 4.93 -5.56 3.40
C GLY A 28 4.70 -4.07 3.20
N ASP A 29 5.77 -3.34 2.89
CA ASP A 29 5.81 -1.88 2.78
C ASP A 29 6.67 -1.42 1.59
N ASP A 30 7.03 -2.35 0.69
CA ASP A 30 7.90 -2.14 -0.48
C ASP A 30 7.15 -2.28 -1.82
N TYR A 31 5.81 -2.29 -1.78
CA TYR A 31 4.98 -2.29 -2.97
C TYR A 31 5.12 -0.99 -3.75
N LYS A 32 5.22 -1.06 -5.08
CA LYS A 32 5.20 0.14 -5.95
C LYS A 32 3.78 0.68 -6.10
N MET A 33 3.26 1.25 -5.02
CA MET A 33 1.95 1.85 -4.90
C MET A 33 2.10 3.31 -4.44
N ASN A 34 1.31 4.20 -5.02
CA ASN A 34 1.02 5.49 -4.39
C ASN A 34 -0.22 5.34 -3.48
N HIS A 35 -0.52 6.36 -2.67
CA HIS A 35 -1.57 6.27 -1.65
C HIS A 35 -2.95 5.90 -2.20
N LEU A 36 -3.27 6.27 -3.44
CA LEU A 36 -4.55 5.89 -4.05
C LEU A 36 -4.54 4.48 -4.62
N ASP A 37 -3.39 3.97 -5.04
CA ASP A 37 -3.27 2.59 -5.51
C ASP A 37 -3.61 1.61 -4.37
N GLU A 38 -3.20 1.94 -3.13
CA GLU A 38 -3.44 1.13 -1.93
C GLU A 38 -4.91 0.79 -1.72
N ILE A 39 -5.82 1.72 -2.05
CA ILE A 39 -7.27 1.55 -1.94
C ILE A 39 -7.95 1.22 -3.27
N ASN A 40 -7.18 0.86 -4.30
CA ASN A 40 -7.67 0.65 -5.68
C ASN A 40 -8.39 1.89 -6.26
N GLY A 41 -7.93 3.09 -5.90
CA GLY A 41 -8.37 4.37 -6.45
C GLY A 41 -7.40 4.88 -7.53
N LEU A 42 -7.78 5.79 -8.42
CA LEU A 42 -9.14 6.20 -8.79
C LEU A 42 -9.63 5.23 -9.88
N LEU A 43 -10.81 4.63 -9.69
CA LEU A 43 -11.40 3.65 -10.64
C LEU A 43 -10.56 2.38 -10.89
N GLY A 44 -9.66 2.01 -9.96
CA GLY A 44 -8.80 0.84 -10.08
C GLY A 44 -7.66 0.96 -11.08
N ILE A 45 -7.34 2.17 -11.51
CA ILE A 45 -6.17 2.43 -12.36
C ILE A 45 -4.94 2.48 -11.45
N HIS A 46 -4.14 1.42 -11.49
CA HIS A 46 -2.86 1.33 -10.80
C HIS A 46 -1.78 0.81 -11.77
N HIS A 47 -0.55 0.65 -11.28
CA HIS A 47 0.55 0.16 -12.10
C HIS A 47 0.25 -1.24 -12.70
N LEU A 48 0.39 -1.39 -14.02
CA LEU A 48 -0.06 -2.58 -14.77
C LEU A 48 0.81 -3.83 -14.58
N PHE A 49 2.07 -3.64 -14.16
CA PHE A 49 3.05 -4.72 -13.99
C PHE A 49 3.50 -4.89 -12.53
N GLU A 50 2.69 -4.42 -11.59
CA GLU A 50 2.95 -4.52 -10.16
C GLU A 50 1.78 -5.20 -9.46
N THR A 51 1.92 -5.42 -8.15
CA THR A 51 0.92 -6.07 -7.32
C THR A 51 -0.47 -5.39 -7.43
N ASP A 52 -1.52 -6.18 -7.69
CA ASP A 52 -2.91 -5.70 -7.61
C ASP A 52 -3.31 -5.51 -6.13
N PRO A 53 -3.72 -4.31 -5.70
CA PRO A 53 -4.08 -4.02 -4.30
C PRO A 53 -5.18 -4.93 -3.75
N LYS A 54 -6.14 -5.35 -4.59
CA LYS A 54 -7.21 -6.28 -4.15
C LYS A 54 -6.63 -7.63 -3.72
N THR A 55 -5.50 -8.05 -4.29
CA THR A 55 -4.86 -9.30 -3.89
C THR A 55 -4.28 -9.22 -2.49
N LEU A 56 -3.77 -8.05 -2.08
CA LEU A 56 -3.26 -7.80 -0.73
C LEU A 56 -4.38 -7.90 0.30
N TYR A 57 -5.52 -7.25 0.06
CA TYR A 57 -6.70 -7.38 0.94
C TYR A 57 -7.19 -8.83 1.05
N ARG A 58 -7.32 -9.53 -0.08
CA ARG A 58 -7.75 -10.95 -0.08
C ARG A 58 -6.81 -11.84 0.73
N GLN A 59 -5.50 -11.68 0.54
CA GLN A 59 -4.49 -12.44 1.28
C GLN A 59 -4.49 -12.07 2.77
N HIS A 60 -4.68 -10.80 3.11
CA HIS A 60 -4.75 -10.37 4.50
C HIS A 60 -6.00 -10.90 5.21
N ALA A 61 -7.16 -10.88 4.55
CA ALA A 61 -8.37 -11.51 5.08
C ALA A 61 -8.16 -13.01 5.35
N ASN A 62 -7.50 -13.75 4.45
CA ASN A 62 -7.16 -15.15 4.70
C ASN A 62 -6.16 -15.32 5.86
N ARG A 63 -5.18 -14.41 6.02
CA ARG A 63 -4.27 -14.43 7.17
C ARG A 63 -5.00 -14.27 8.50
N LEU A 64 -5.98 -13.35 8.56
CA LEU A 64 -6.83 -13.15 9.74
C LEU A 64 -7.70 -14.37 10.01
N GLN A 65 -8.34 -14.93 8.97
CA GLN A 65 -9.14 -16.14 9.08
C GLN A 65 -8.33 -17.32 9.65
N LEU A 66 -7.08 -17.51 9.20
CA LEU A 66 -6.18 -18.56 9.71
C LEU A 66 -5.75 -18.32 11.17
N GLN A 67 -5.92 -17.12 11.69
CA GLN A 67 -5.72 -16.77 13.11
C GLN A 67 -7.02 -16.86 13.93
N GLY A 68 -8.16 -17.17 13.29
CA GLY A 68 -9.47 -17.20 13.94
C GLY A 68 -10.10 -15.83 14.17
N LEU A 69 -9.68 -14.82 13.40
CA LEU A 69 -10.23 -13.45 13.40
C LEU A 69 -11.17 -13.21 12.21
#